data_AF-A0A7Y4A3L9-F1
#
_entry.id   AF-A0A7Y4A3L9-F1
#
_cell.length_a   1.000
_cell.length_b   1.000
_cell.length_c   1.000
_cell.angle_alpha   90.00
_cell.angle_beta   90.00
_cell.angle_gamma   90.00
#
_symmetry.space_group_name_H-M   'P 1'
#
loop_
_entity.id
_entity.type
_entity.pdbx_description
1 polymer ?
#
loop_
_entity_poly.entity_id
_entity_poly.type
_entity_poly.pdbx_seq_one_letter_code
_entity_poly.pdbx_strand_id
1 'polypeptide(L)'
;MKCSVHIATSLDGYIATKDNGLDWLHSAGKPEVEVDAGWQSYVESVDCMIMGRSTMQVISQMNLTPEQWPYGDLRIIVLSNTLTTAPDNMQGKIELYSGDIHALVAKLESEGHKYAYIDGGATVQTFINLELLNEITISYAPVLLGDGIPLFANLNKSVKLANAKATAFANDFTQMSYDVVY
;
A
#
# COMPACT_ATOMS: atom_id res chain seq x y z
N MET A 1 15.58 1.35 -8.51
CA MET A 1 14.24 1.81 -8.16
C MET A 1 14.03 1.55 -6.70
N LYS A 2 13.56 2.57 -5.99
CA LYS A 2 13.26 2.52 -4.58
C LYS A 2 11.80 2.11 -4.42
N CYS A 3 11.54 1.06 -3.66
CA CYS A 3 10.20 0.60 -3.36
C CYS A 3 9.83 1.04 -1.94
N SER A 4 8.68 1.67 -1.78
CA SER A 4 8.18 2.13 -0.48
C SER A 4 6.73 1.73 -0.27
N VAL A 5 6.33 1.63 0.98
CA VAL A 5 4.92 1.47 1.37
C VAL A 5 4.48 2.69 2.17
N HIS A 6 3.27 3.17 1.89
CA HIS A 6 2.54 4.15 2.70
C HIS A 6 1.15 3.58 2.96
N ILE A 7 0.90 3.12 4.18
CA ILE A 7 -0.31 2.34 4.47
C ILE A 7 -0.88 2.67 5.85
N ALA A 8 -2.20 2.57 5.99
CA ALA A 8 -2.88 2.68 7.28
C ALA A 8 -3.13 1.31 7.90
N THR A 9 -3.09 1.23 9.22
CA THR A 9 -3.36 0.00 9.99
C THR A 9 -4.02 0.33 11.32
N SER A 10 -4.78 -0.61 11.89
CA SER A 10 -5.18 -0.58 13.28
C SER A 10 -3.95 -0.68 14.20
N LEU A 11 -4.09 -0.32 15.47
CA LEU A 11 -2.96 -0.38 16.43
C LEU A 11 -2.39 -1.80 16.58
N ASP A 12 -3.23 -2.82 16.42
CA ASP A 12 -2.86 -4.25 16.44
C ASP A 12 -2.43 -4.82 15.07
N GLY A 13 -2.25 -3.98 14.04
CA GLY A 13 -1.53 -4.34 12.82
C GLY A 13 -2.39 -4.91 11.68
N TYR A 14 -3.70 -4.70 11.70
CA TYR A 14 -4.61 -5.10 10.63
C TYR A 14 -4.85 -3.95 9.64
N ILE A 15 -4.89 -4.26 8.35
CA ILE A 15 -5.12 -3.28 7.26
C ILE A 15 -6.56 -3.31 6.74
N ALA A 16 -7.32 -4.34 7.09
CA ALA A 16 -8.74 -4.48 6.79
C ALA A 16 -9.36 -5.51 7.72
N THR A 17 -10.69 -5.52 7.82
CA THR A 17 -11.45 -6.63 8.43
C THR A 17 -11.38 -7.89 7.54
N LYS A 18 -11.84 -9.04 8.04
CA LYS A 18 -11.80 -10.32 7.30
C LYS A 18 -12.55 -10.32 5.97
N ASP A 19 -13.56 -9.47 5.86
CA ASP A 19 -14.37 -9.22 4.67
C ASP A 19 -13.81 -8.08 3.79
N ASN A 20 -12.58 -7.63 4.06
CA ASN A 20 -11.90 -6.50 3.39
C ASN A 20 -12.53 -5.12 3.65
N GLY A 21 -13.30 -4.98 4.73
CA GLY A 21 -13.92 -3.71 5.14
C GLY A 21 -12.90 -2.70 5.67
N LEU A 22 -13.13 -1.43 5.32
CA LEU A 22 -12.25 -0.29 5.64
C LEU A 22 -12.95 0.83 6.41
N ASP A 23 -14.25 0.71 6.70
CA ASP A 23 -15.08 1.75 7.34
C ASP A 23 -14.53 2.23 8.68
N TRP A 24 -13.81 1.36 9.39
CA TRP A 24 -13.15 1.69 10.65
C TRP A 24 -12.10 2.80 10.51
N LEU A 25 -11.46 2.95 9.34
CA LEU A 25 -10.50 4.04 9.10
C LEU A 25 -11.14 5.42 9.23
N HIS A 26 -12.39 5.56 8.80
CA HIS A 26 -13.11 6.83 8.82
C HIS A 26 -13.64 7.21 10.21
N SER A 27 -13.79 6.23 11.10
CA SER A 27 -14.43 6.42 12.43
C SER A 27 -13.47 6.22 13.61
N ALA A 28 -12.27 5.66 13.39
CA ALA A 28 -11.35 5.35 14.48
C ALA A 28 -10.81 6.59 15.21
N GLY A 29 -10.51 7.67 14.48
CA GLY A 29 -9.96 8.91 15.04
C GLY A 29 -11.04 9.93 15.42
N LYS A 30 -10.73 11.21 15.19
CA LYS A 30 -11.69 12.33 15.27
C LYS A 30 -12.14 12.75 13.86
N PRO A 31 -13.30 12.29 13.37
CA PRO A 31 -13.73 12.50 11.98
C PRO A 31 -13.91 13.98 11.59
N GLU A 32 -14.13 14.86 12.57
CA GLU A 32 -14.25 16.30 12.40
C GLU A 32 -12.91 17.04 12.22
N VAL A 33 -11.79 16.34 12.41
CA VAL A 33 -10.44 16.91 12.27
C VAL A 33 -9.79 16.37 11.01
N GLU A 34 -9.76 17.20 9.97
CA GLU A 34 -9.05 16.87 8.72
C GLU A 34 -7.53 16.92 8.92
N VAL A 35 -6.85 15.89 8.43
CA VAL A 35 -5.39 15.77 8.48
C VAL A 35 -4.92 15.16 7.18
N ASP A 36 -4.07 15.87 6.45
CA ASP A 36 -3.27 15.26 5.39
C ASP A 36 -2.07 14.56 6.02
N ALA A 37 -2.13 13.22 6.12
CA ALA A 37 -1.04 12.39 6.62
C ALA A 37 0.09 12.19 5.58
N GLY A 38 0.34 13.22 4.76
CA GLY A 38 1.34 13.23 3.68
C GLY A 38 0.95 12.39 2.46
N TRP A 39 -0.32 12.01 2.32
CA TRP A 39 -0.77 11.13 1.23
C TRP A 39 -0.57 11.79 -0.13
N GLN A 40 -1.03 13.05 -0.27
CA GLN A 40 -0.93 13.76 -1.54
C GLN A 40 0.53 13.90 -1.98
N SER A 41 1.39 14.36 -1.07
CA SER A 41 2.83 14.49 -1.35
C SER A 41 3.51 13.16 -1.67
N TYR A 42 3.02 12.07 -1.10
CA TYR A 42 3.55 10.74 -1.34
C TYR A 42 3.19 10.22 -2.73
N VAL A 43 1.91 10.30 -3.11
CA VAL A 43 1.44 9.87 -4.44
C VAL A 43 2.12 10.67 -5.56
N GLU A 44 2.31 11.98 -5.36
CA GLU A 44 3.05 12.83 -6.31
C GLU A 44 4.54 12.48 -6.42
N SER A 45 5.11 11.81 -5.41
CA SER A 45 6.53 11.46 -5.38
C SER A 45 6.87 10.12 -6.04
N VAL A 46 5.88 9.29 -6.34
CA VAL A 46 6.07 7.95 -6.91
C VAL A 46 5.80 7.93 -8.41
N ASP A 47 6.53 7.08 -9.12
CA ASP A 47 6.43 6.97 -10.59
C ASP A 47 5.48 5.84 -11.03
N CYS A 48 5.23 4.87 -10.15
CA CYS A 48 4.30 3.75 -10.39
C CYS A 48 3.79 3.15 -9.08
N MET A 49 2.73 2.35 -9.18
CA MET A 49 2.19 1.53 -8.09
C MET A 49 2.24 0.05 -8.47
N ILE A 50 2.60 -0.80 -7.52
CA ILE A 50 2.55 -2.25 -7.64
C ILE A 50 1.67 -2.77 -6.51
N MET A 51 0.56 -3.42 -6.87
CA MET A 51 -0.38 -3.96 -5.90
C MET A 51 -0.77 -5.41 -6.20
N GLY A 52 -1.33 -6.07 -5.19
CA GLY A 52 -1.88 -7.41 -5.34
C GLY A 52 -3.31 -7.41 -5.88
N ARG A 53 -3.76 -8.58 -6.35
CA ARG A 53 -5.15 -8.80 -6.79
C ARG A 53 -6.20 -8.35 -5.75
N SER A 54 -6.01 -8.69 -4.47
CA SER A 54 -7.00 -8.38 -3.43
C SER A 54 -7.18 -6.87 -3.24
N THR A 55 -6.08 -6.10 -3.23
CA THR A 55 -6.14 -4.64 -3.18
C THR A 55 -6.88 -4.06 -4.40
N MET A 56 -6.58 -4.57 -5.59
CA MET A 56 -7.28 -4.18 -6.81
C MET A 56 -8.79 -4.44 -6.72
N GLN A 57 -9.20 -5.58 -6.15
CA GLN A 57 -10.61 -5.92 -5.97
C GLN A 57 -11.31 -4.96 -5.01
N VAL A 58 -10.65 -4.61 -3.90
CA VAL A 58 -11.18 -3.62 -2.94
C VAL A 58 -11.36 -2.26 -3.60
N ILE A 59 -10.36 -1.77 -4.33
CA ILE A 59 -10.44 -0.49 -5.08
C ILE A 59 -11.56 -0.55 -6.13
N SER A 60 -11.68 -1.65 -6.85
CA SER A 60 -12.76 -1.86 -7.84
C SER A 60 -14.15 -1.80 -7.18
N GLN A 61 -14.32 -2.36 -5.98
CA GLN A 61 -15.60 -2.37 -5.26
C GLN A 61 -16.00 -0.99 -4.73
N MET A 62 -15.06 -0.07 -4.55
CA MET A 62 -15.35 1.32 -4.16
C MET A 62 -16.11 2.10 -5.25
N ASN A 63 -16.12 1.62 -6.51
CA ASN A 63 -16.83 2.24 -7.63
C ASN A 63 -16.56 3.74 -7.78
N LEU A 64 -15.30 4.13 -7.63
CA LEU A 64 -14.86 5.53 -7.69
C LEU A 64 -15.15 6.15 -9.07
N THR A 65 -15.69 7.36 -9.07
CA THR A 65 -15.79 8.19 -10.28
C THR A 65 -14.39 8.64 -10.74
N PRO A 66 -14.22 9.13 -11.98
CA PRO A 66 -12.94 9.69 -12.42
C PRO A 66 -12.40 10.78 -11.50
N GLU A 67 -13.27 11.62 -10.93
CA GLU A 67 -12.91 12.72 -10.02
C GLU A 67 -12.50 12.22 -8.63
N GLN A 68 -12.93 11.01 -8.25
CA GLN A 68 -12.59 10.38 -6.97
C GLN A 68 -11.33 9.51 -7.08
N TRP A 69 -10.76 9.33 -8.27
CA TRP A 69 -9.61 8.47 -8.49
C TRP A 69 -8.34 9.08 -7.87
N PRO A 70 -7.78 8.50 -6.80
CA PRO A 70 -6.75 9.18 -6.00
C PRO A 70 -5.35 9.05 -6.62
N TYR A 71 -5.19 8.22 -7.64
CA TYR A 71 -3.88 7.88 -8.21
C TYR A 71 -3.54 8.70 -9.47
N GLY A 72 -4.44 9.59 -9.93
CA GLY A 72 -4.24 10.34 -11.16
C GLY A 72 -3.85 9.43 -12.34
N ASP A 73 -2.77 9.81 -13.04
CA ASP A 73 -2.20 9.08 -14.19
C ASP A 73 -1.12 8.05 -13.79
N LEU A 74 -0.99 7.74 -12.49
CA LEU A 74 0.01 6.80 -12.00
C LEU A 74 -0.16 5.45 -12.69
N ARG A 75 0.93 4.90 -13.20
CA ARG A 75 0.92 3.55 -13.79
C ARG A 75 0.74 2.51 -12.68
N ILE A 76 -0.34 1.73 -12.76
CA ILE A 76 -0.66 0.72 -11.73
C ILE A 76 -0.49 -0.69 -12.28
N ILE A 77 0.39 -1.47 -11.66
CA ILE A 77 0.65 -2.86 -11.99
C ILE A 77 0.00 -3.75 -10.93
N VAL A 78 -0.81 -4.72 -11.38
CA VAL A 78 -1.51 -5.68 -10.54
C VAL A 78 -0.88 -7.05 -10.69
N LEU A 79 -0.28 -7.54 -9.60
CA LEU A 79 0.30 -8.87 -9.54
C LEU A 79 -0.81 -9.92 -9.40
N SER A 80 -0.90 -10.81 -10.39
CA SER A 80 -1.86 -11.91 -10.39
C SER A 80 -1.44 -13.02 -11.35
N ASN A 81 -1.38 -14.26 -10.85
CA ASN A 81 -1.14 -15.45 -11.68
C ASN A 81 -2.42 -16.08 -12.23
N THR A 82 -3.59 -15.58 -11.82
CA THR A 82 -4.89 -16.21 -12.15
C THR A 82 -5.79 -15.32 -12.99
N LEU A 83 -5.60 -14.00 -12.95
CA LEU A 83 -6.41 -13.08 -13.74
C LEU A 83 -5.82 -12.95 -15.14
N THR A 84 -6.67 -13.11 -16.15
CA THR A 84 -6.35 -12.88 -17.55
C THR A 84 -6.91 -11.56 -18.07
N THR A 85 -7.94 -11.02 -17.41
CA THR A 85 -8.59 -9.75 -17.77
C THR A 85 -8.84 -8.90 -16.52
N ALA A 86 -8.73 -7.57 -16.69
CA ALA A 86 -9.08 -6.61 -15.66
C ALA A 86 -10.61 -6.51 -15.51
N PRO A 87 -11.14 -6.20 -14.31
CA PRO A 87 -12.54 -5.82 -14.15
C PRO A 87 -12.91 -4.64 -15.04
N ASP A 88 -14.15 -4.59 -15.51
CA ASP A 88 -14.62 -3.57 -16.47
C ASP A 88 -14.38 -2.13 -16.00
N ASN A 89 -14.59 -1.85 -14.71
CA ASN A 89 -14.39 -0.53 -14.12
C ASN A 89 -12.91 -0.16 -13.87
N MET A 90 -11.99 -1.09 -14.12
CA MET A 90 -10.54 -0.94 -13.98
C MET A 90 -9.79 -1.04 -15.32
N GLN A 91 -10.49 -1.34 -16.42
CA GLN A 91 -9.89 -1.39 -17.74
C GLN A 91 -9.26 -0.03 -18.09
N GLY A 92 -8.03 -0.06 -18.62
CA GLY A 92 -7.25 1.15 -18.94
C GLY A 92 -6.62 1.85 -17.73
N LYS A 93 -6.96 1.47 -16.49
CA LYS A 93 -6.35 2.02 -15.27
C LYS A 93 -5.23 1.15 -14.71
N ILE A 94 -5.20 -0.14 -15.07
CA ILE A 94 -4.25 -1.12 -14.53
C ILE A 94 -3.64 -2.01 -15.61
N GLU A 95 -2.45 -2.52 -15.32
CA GLU A 95 -1.74 -3.55 -16.09
C GLU A 95 -1.63 -4.84 -15.28
N LEU A 96 -2.07 -5.97 -15.81
CA LEU A 96 -1.88 -7.26 -15.16
C LEU A 96 -0.46 -7.79 -15.38
N TYR A 97 0.16 -8.35 -14.33
CA TYR A 97 1.47 -8.98 -14.40
C TYR A 97 1.51 -10.30 -13.63
N SER A 98 2.04 -11.35 -14.27
CA SER A 98 2.12 -12.72 -13.74
C SER A 98 3.55 -13.29 -13.75
N GLY A 99 4.55 -12.45 -14.01
CA GLY A 99 5.95 -12.85 -14.09
C GLY A 99 6.70 -12.76 -12.76
N ASP A 100 8.02 -12.85 -12.86
CA ASP A 100 8.94 -12.69 -11.74
C ASP A 100 9.04 -11.22 -11.28
N ILE A 101 9.04 -10.98 -9.97
CA ILE A 101 9.01 -9.62 -9.42
C ILE A 101 10.35 -8.90 -9.63
N HIS A 102 11.50 -9.59 -9.58
CA HIS A 102 12.79 -8.95 -9.89
C HIS A 102 12.82 -8.50 -11.35
N ALA A 103 12.30 -9.33 -12.26
CA ALA A 103 12.17 -8.96 -13.68
C ALA A 103 11.25 -7.76 -13.88
N LEU A 104 10.13 -7.67 -13.15
CA LEU A 104 9.25 -6.49 -13.18
C LEU A 104 9.98 -5.23 -12.71
N VAL A 105 10.65 -5.29 -11.56
CA VAL A 105 11.39 -4.15 -11.00
C VAL A 105 12.49 -3.69 -11.95
N ALA A 106 13.28 -4.62 -12.50
CA ALA A 106 14.32 -4.30 -13.48
C ALA A 106 13.75 -3.69 -14.78
N LYS A 107 12.59 -4.18 -15.24
CA LYS A 107 11.90 -3.60 -16.39
C LYS A 107 11.48 -2.16 -16.10
N LEU A 108 10.80 -1.90 -14.98
CA LEU A 108 10.35 -0.56 -14.61
C LEU A 108 11.54 0.41 -14.45
N GLU A 109 12.64 -0.04 -13.85
CA GLU A 109 13.88 0.72 -13.81
C GLU A 109 14.42 1.08 -15.19
N SER A 110 14.42 0.12 -16.12
CA SER A 110 14.89 0.36 -17.50
C SER A 110 14.00 1.32 -18.28
N GLU A 111 12.73 1.41 -17.92
CA GLU A 111 11.74 2.35 -18.45
C GLU A 111 11.86 3.74 -17.79
N GLY A 112 12.74 3.91 -16.80
CA GLY A 112 13.05 5.19 -16.16
C GLY A 112 12.34 5.44 -14.83
N HIS A 113 11.53 4.48 -14.34
CA HIS A 113 10.88 4.59 -13.03
C HIS A 113 11.93 4.49 -11.91
N LYS A 114 11.86 5.42 -10.95
CA LYS A 114 12.80 5.55 -9.83
C LYS A 114 12.17 5.21 -8.49
N TYR A 115 10.87 5.46 -8.32
CA TYR A 115 10.13 5.25 -7.07
C TYR A 115 8.84 4.48 -7.33
N ALA A 116 8.64 3.38 -6.60
CA ALA A 116 7.45 2.54 -6.68
C ALA A 116 6.71 2.52 -5.33
N TYR A 117 5.40 2.76 -5.38
CA TYR A 117 4.49 2.50 -4.26
C TYR A 117 4.08 1.02 -4.27
N ILE A 118 4.35 0.32 -3.17
CA ILE A 118 3.98 -1.08 -2.97
C ILE A 118 2.77 -1.15 -2.05
N ASP A 119 1.67 -1.72 -2.54
CA ASP A 119 0.40 -1.78 -1.80
C ASP A 119 -0.20 -3.19 -1.71
N GLY A 120 -0.93 -3.43 -0.63
CA GLY A 120 -1.52 -4.70 -0.25
C GLY A 120 -0.60 -5.53 0.61
N GLY A 121 -1.10 -6.02 1.75
CA GLY A 121 -0.31 -6.73 2.76
C GLY A 121 0.50 -7.90 2.19
N ALA A 122 -0.11 -8.77 1.37
CA ALA A 122 0.60 -9.89 0.75
C ALA A 122 1.72 -9.45 -0.22
N THR A 123 1.51 -8.37 -0.97
CA THR A 123 2.51 -7.81 -1.87
C THR A 123 3.64 -7.18 -1.08
N VAL A 124 3.34 -6.39 -0.05
CA VAL A 124 4.33 -5.80 0.86
C VAL A 124 5.19 -6.90 1.50
N GLN A 125 4.58 -7.96 2.04
CA GLN A 125 5.29 -9.11 2.60
C GLN A 125 6.21 -9.79 1.56
N THR A 126 5.74 -9.92 0.32
CA THR A 126 6.54 -10.49 -0.78
C THR A 126 7.75 -9.62 -1.09
N PHE A 127 7.58 -8.30 -1.18
CA PHE A 127 8.69 -7.37 -1.43
C PHE A 127 9.71 -7.36 -0.28
N ILE A 128 9.27 -7.51 0.97
CA ILE A 128 10.18 -7.69 2.12
C ILE A 128 10.95 -9.00 1.99
N ASN A 129 10.27 -10.10 1.67
CA ASN A 129 10.89 -11.44 1.54
C ASN A 129 11.88 -11.53 0.37
N LEU A 130 11.70 -10.70 -0.67
CA LEU A 130 12.62 -10.56 -1.80
C LEU A 130 13.71 -9.49 -1.58
N GLU A 131 13.74 -8.86 -0.40
CA GLU A 131 14.67 -7.79 -0.05
C GLU A 131 14.59 -6.55 -0.97
N LEU A 132 13.39 -6.28 -1.51
CA LEU A 132 13.12 -5.20 -2.46
C LEU A 132 12.50 -3.95 -1.83
N LEU A 133 11.92 -4.05 -0.63
CA LEU A 133 11.30 -2.90 0.05
C LEU A 133 12.38 -2.05 0.73
N ASN A 134 12.35 -0.72 0.55
CA ASN A 134 13.35 0.19 1.08
C ASN A 134 12.82 1.07 2.21
N GLU A 135 11.56 1.49 2.14
CA GLU A 135 10.95 2.40 3.13
C GLU A 135 9.55 1.92 3.52
N ILE A 136 9.21 2.13 4.79
CA ILE A 136 7.89 1.82 5.32
C ILE A 136 7.37 3.05 6.05
N THR A 137 6.22 3.56 5.62
CA THR A 137 5.42 4.55 6.35
C THR A 137 4.10 3.92 6.75
N ILE A 138 3.83 3.85 8.06
CA ILE A 138 2.62 3.27 8.63
C ILE A 138 1.87 4.34 9.40
N SER A 139 0.60 4.55 9.04
CA SER A 139 -0.34 5.37 9.80
C SER A 139 -1.20 4.46 10.69
N TYR A 140 -1.00 4.53 12.00
CA TYR A 140 -1.75 3.78 12.99
C TYR A 140 -3.02 4.54 13.39
N ALA A 141 -4.17 3.94 13.09
CA ALA A 141 -5.45 4.37 13.61
C ALA A 141 -5.57 3.99 15.09
N PRO A 142 -6.21 4.83 15.93
CA PRO A 142 -6.35 4.58 17.36
C PRO A 142 -7.48 3.57 17.68
N VAL A 143 -7.44 2.40 17.05
CA VAL A 143 -8.41 1.31 17.22
C VAL A 143 -7.71 -0.05 17.27
N LEU A 144 -8.27 -0.98 18.04
CA LEU A 144 -7.91 -2.40 18.02
C LEU A 144 -9.03 -3.15 17.31
N LEU A 145 -8.71 -3.84 16.21
CA LEU A 145 -9.72 -4.64 15.49
C LEU A 145 -9.85 -6.06 16.07
N GLY A 146 -8.80 -6.56 16.73
CA GLY A 146 -8.73 -7.90 17.32
C GLY A 146 -8.60 -9.05 16.32
N ASP A 147 -8.96 -8.83 15.05
CA ASP A 147 -8.83 -9.77 13.96
C ASP A 147 -8.98 -9.06 12.59
N GLY A 148 -8.49 -9.67 11.52
CA GLY A 148 -8.55 -9.09 10.19
C GLY A 148 -7.43 -9.56 9.26
N ILE A 149 -7.13 -8.76 8.26
CA ILE A 149 -6.03 -8.99 7.32
C ILE A 149 -4.78 -8.28 7.90
N PRO A 150 -3.75 -9.00 8.35
CA PRO A 150 -2.56 -8.37 8.93
C PRO A 150 -1.68 -7.74 7.85
N LEU A 151 -1.06 -6.60 8.16
CA LEU A 151 -0.03 -5.99 7.30
C LEU A 151 1.17 -6.93 7.13
N PHE A 152 1.68 -7.43 8.27
CA PHE A 152 2.82 -8.32 8.32
C PHE A 152 2.40 -9.69 8.83
N ALA A 153 2.64 -10.70 7.99
CA ALA A 153 2.57 -12.11 8.32
C ALA A 153 3.66 -12.82 7.50
N ASN A 154 4.03 -14.04 7.89
CA ASN A 154 4.82 -14.95 7.04
C ASN A 154 6.13 -14.34 6.47
N LEU A 155 6.86 -13.54 7.26
CA LEU A 155 8.19 -13.08 6.87
C LEU A 155 9.19 -14.23 7.02
N ASN A 156 10.07 -14.41 6.03
CA ASN A 156 11.06 -15.48 6.01
C ASN A 156 12.14 -15.32 7.10
N LYS A 157 12.41 -14.08 7.51
CA LYS A 157 13.35 -13.71 8.57
C LYS A 157 12.90 -12.42 9.27
N SER A 158 13.45 -12.16 10.45
CA SER A 158 13.34 -10.84 11.07
C SER A 158 14.09 -9.80 10.23
N VAL A 159 13.47 -8.66 9.97
CA VAL A 159 14.05 -7.54 9.22
C VAL A 159 14.24 -6.35 10.15
N LYS A 160 15.40 -5.70 10.08
CA LYS A 160 15.72 -4.55 10.92
C LYS A 160 15.16 -3.28 10.29
N LEU A 161 14.63 -2.39 11.11
CA LEU A 161 14.21 -1.05 10.72
C LEU A 161 15.16 0.00 11.31
N ALA A 162 15.41 1.07 10.57
CA ALA A 162 16.32 2.15 10.95
C ALA A 162 15.71 3.53 10.67
N ASN A 163 16.37 4.58 11.17
CA ASN A 163 16.04 5.99 10.88
C ASN A 163 14.58 6.37 11.14
N ALA A 164 14.07 5.92 12.30
CA ALA A 164 12.70 6.12 12.71
C ALA A 164 12.30 7.61 12.72
N LYS A 165 11.14 7.91 12.16
CA LYS A 165 10.42 9.18 12.31
C LYS A 165 9.04 8.88 12.84
N ALA A 166 8.51 9.74 13.71
CA ALA A 166 7.17 9.57 14.26
C ALA A 166 6.46 10.93 14.36
N THR A 167 5.20 10.95 13.96
CA THR A 167 4.32 12.12 14.01
C THR A 167 3.00 11.70 14.64
N ALA A 168 2.51 12.48 15.60
CA ALA A 168 1.14 12.37 16.09
C ALA A 168 0.30 13.49 15.46
N PHE A 169 -0.89 13.15 15.00
CA PHE A 169 -1.81 14.08 14.36
C PHE A 169 -2.95 14.48 15.30
N ALA A 170 -3.62 15.59 14.99
CA ALA A 170 -4.70 16.12 15.81
C ALA A 170 -5.95 15.23 15.86
N ASN A 171 -6.12 14.33 14.88
CA ASN A 171 -7.20 13.35 14.81
C ASN A 171 -6.88 12.01 15.51
N ASP A 172 -5.86 12.00 16.36
CA ASP A 172 -5.37 10.86 17.17
C ASP A 172 -4.68 9.73 16.38
N PHE A 173 -4.55 9.86 15.05
CA PHE A 173 -3.66 8.98 14.31
C PHE A 173 -2.20 9.27 14.64
N THR A 174 -1.38 8.22 14.60
CA THR A 174 0.08 8.36 14.62
C THR A 174 0.65 7.80 13.34
N GLN A 175 1.75 8.35 12.86
CA GLN A 175 2.46 7.84 11.69
C GLN A 175 3.92 7.62 12.04
N MET A 176 4.44 6.47 11.62
CA MET A 176 5.83 6.11 11.79
C MET A 176 6.45 5.78 10.43
N SER A 177 7.65 6.30 10.18
CA SER A 177 8.42 5.99 8.97
C SER A 177 9.78 5.39 9.32
N TYR A 178 10.22 4.43 8.51
CA TYR A 178 11.47 3.70 8.69
C TYR A 178 12.14 3.40 7.36
N ASP A 179 13.47 3.32 7.40
CA ASP A 179 14.25 2.62 6.38
C ASP A 179 14.32 1.13 6.70
N VAL A 180 14.25 0.29 5.68
CA VAL A 180 14.36 -1.17 5.80
C VAL A 180 15.81 -1.62 5.60
N VAL A 181 16.30 -2.48 6.50
CA VAL A 181 17.68 -2.98 6.52
C VAL A 181 17.68 -4.51 6.59
N TYR A 182 18.19 -5.15 5.53
CA TYR A 182 18.23 -6.61 5.35
C TYR A 182 19.50 -7.28 5.85
#